data_AF-A0A2C9ZMI0-F1
#
_entry.id   AF-A0A2C9ZMI0-F1
#
_cell.length_a   1.000
_cell.length_b   1.000
_cell.length_c   1.000
_cell.angle_alpha   90.00
_cell.angle_beta   90.00
_cell.angle_gamma   90.00
#
_symmetry.space_group_name_H-M   'P 1'
#
loop_
_entity.id
_entity.type
_entity.pdbx_description
1 polymer ?
#
loop_
_entity_poly.entity_id
_entity_poly.type
_entity_poly.pdbx_seq_one_letter_code
_entity_poly.pdbx_strand_id
1 'polypeptide(L)'
;MTKFVRVEPISSARAQLSGTVARIGEQGLQAEPVVIGRRYKPEAVLISFELYEKLADLIDEIQLVPLIRERLADEKASPDLTLEEVAGSLGIDVVASQGCR
;
A
#
# COMPACT_ATOMS: atom_id res chain seq x y z
N MET A 1 -0.26 -19.64 10.57
CA MET A 1 -1.08 -20.48 9.68
C MET A 1 -0.63 -20.24 8.26
N THR A 2 0.18 -21.14 7.71
CA THR A 2 0.62 -21.03 6.31
C THR A 2 -0.51 -21.51 5.42
N LYS A 3 -1.38 -20.59 5.00
CA LYS A 3 -2.42 -20.89 4.01
C LYS A 3 -1.70 -21.28 2.72
N PHE A 4 -1.92 -22.50 2.22
CA PHE A 4 -1.43 -22.88 0.89
C PHE A 4 -2.06 -21.93 -0.13
N VAL A 5 -1.22 -21.15 -0.82
CA VAL A 5 -1.66 -20.21 -1.85
C VAL A 5 -1.70 -20.96 -3.17
N ARG A 6 -2.89 -21.14 -3.75
CA ARG A 6 -3.03 -21.71 -5.09
C ARG A 6 -2.54 -20.67 -6.10
N VAL A 7 -1.44 -20.98 -6.80
CA VAL A 7 -0.85 -20.10 -7.81
C VAL A 7 -1.30 -20.53 -9.20
N GLU A 8 -2.00 -19.63 -9.88
CA GLU A 8 -2.40 -19.78 -11.28
C GLU A 8 -1.20 -19.49 -12.20
N PRO A 9 -0.82 -20.40 -13.12
CA PRO A 9 0.23 -20.13 -14.08
C PRO A 9 -0.09 -18.95 -14.98
N ILE A 10 0.89 -18.11 -15.30
CA ILE A 10 0.70 -16.94 -16.19
C ILE A 10 0.01 -17.30 -17.52
N SER A 11 0.36 -18.44 -18.13
CA SER A 11 -0.26 -18.87 -19.39
C SER A 11 -1.77 -19.10 -19.26
N SER A 12 -2.20 -19.75 -18.19
CA SER A 12 -3.61 -20.00 -17.90
C SER A 12 -4.34 -18.72 -17.49
N ALA A 13 -3.72 -17.91 -16.63
CA ALA A 13 -4.27 -16.62 -16.22
C ALA A 13 -4.52 -15.68 -17.41
N ARG A 14 -3.61 -15.66 -18.39
CA ARG A 14 -3.80 -14.89 -19.64
C ARG A 14 -4.96 -15.41 -20.48
N ALA A 15 -5.07 -16.74 -20.61
CA ALA A 15 -6.14 -17.36 -21.39
C ALA A 15 -7.54 -17.09 -20.81
N GLN A 16 -7.63 -16.92 -19.48
CA GLN A 16 -8.90 -16.77 -18.75
C GLN A 16 -9.12 -15.37 -18.17
N LEU A 17 -8.31 -14.38 -18.55
CA LEU A 17 -8.26 -13.07 -17.89
C LEU A 17 -9.62 -12.38 -17.89
N SER A 18 -10.26 -12.27 -19.06
CA SER A 18 -11.54 -11.56 -19.20
C SER A 18 -12.63 -12.16 -18.30
N GLY A 19 -12.75 -13.50 -18.28
CA GLY A 19 -13.72 -14.18 -17.42
C GLY A 19 -13.39 -14.05 -15.93
N THR A 20 -12.09 -14.06 -15.60
CA THR A 20 -11.64 -13.87 -14.21
C THR A 20 -11.96 -12.46 -13.71
N VAL A 21 -11.69 -11.43 -14.53
CA VAL A 21 -11.99 -10.02 -14.20
C VAL A 21 -13.49 -9.81 -14.07
N ALA A 22 -14.30 -10.34 -15.00
CA ALA A 22 -15.75 -10.26 -14.92
C ALA A 22 -16.29 -10.86 -13.61
N ARG A 23 -15.88 -12.10 -13.29
CA ARG A 23 -16.26 -12.76 -12.05
C ARG A 23 -15.85 -11.98 -10.80
N ILE A 24 -14.63 -11.46 -10.76
CA ILE A 24 -14.14 -10.66 -9.63
C ILE A 24 -14.95 -9.36 -9.50
N GLY A 25 -15.27 -8.71 -10.62
CA GLY A 25 -16.10 -7.50 -10.64
C GLY A 25 -17.52 -7.77 -10.13
N GLU A 26 -18.13 -8.87 -10.53
CA GLU A 26 -19.46 -9.29 -10.05
C GLU A 26 -19.48 -9.63 -8.55
N GLN A 27 -18.39 -10.20 -8.04
CA GLN A 27 -18.28 -10.63 -6.63
C GLN A 27 -17.77 -9.52 -5.69
N GLY A 28 -17.18 -8.44 -6.22
CA GLY A 28 -16.72 -7.28 -5.46
C GLY A 28 -15.76 -7.66 -4.33
N LEU A 29 -15.99 -7.08 -3.14
CA LEU A 29 -15.22 -7.39 -1.91
C LEU A 29 -15.23 -8.87 -1.48
N GLN A 30 -16.21 -9.67 -1.92
CA GLN A 30 -16.30 -11.09 -1.59
C GLN A 30 -15.55 -11.98 -2.59
N ALA A 31 -15.01 -11.40 -3.66
CA ALA A 31 -14.25 -12.13 -4.65
C ALA A 31 -12.97 -12.74 -4.03
N GLU A 32 -12.75 -14.03 -4.25
CA GLU A 32 -11.49 -14.64 -3.87
C GLU A 32 -10.33 -14.09 -4.72
N PRO A 33 -9.22 -13.63 -4.10
CA PRO A 33 -8.05 -13.19 -4.83
C PRO A 33 -7.44 -14.30 -5.68
N VAL A 34 -7.04 -13.96 -6.90
CA VAL A 34 -6.34 -14.89 -7.79
C VAL A 34 -4.86 -14.60 -7.77
N VAL A 35 -4.07 -15.54 -7.27
CA VAL A 35 -2.61 -15.41 -7.26
C VAL A 35 -2.05 -15.95 -8.56
N ILE A 36 -1.20 -15.16 -9.22
CA ILE A 36 -0.61 -15.46 -10.53
C ILE A 36 0.90 -15.61 -10.37
N GLY A 37 1.51 -16.54 -11.12
CA GLY A 37 2.94 -16.75 -11.01
C GLY A 37 3.58 -17.71 -12.02
N ARG A 38 4.91 -17.87 -11.87
CA ARG A 38 5.74 -18.78 -12.70
C ARG A 38 6.28 -19.91 -11.83
N ARG A 39 6.26 -21.14 -12.36
CA ARG A 39 6.75 -22.34 -11.65
C ARG A 39 6.23 -22.43 -10.20
N TYR A 40 4.95 -22.14 -10.01
CA TYR A 40 4.27 -22.10 -8.71
C TYR A 40 4.78 -21.06 -7.69
N LYS A 41 5.68 -20.15 -8.09
CA LYS A 41 6.07 -19.00 -7.28
C LYS A 41 5.06 -17.86 -7.46
N PRO A 42 4.40 -17.35 -6.40
CA PRO A 42 3.57 -16.16 -6.46
C PRO A 42 4.36 -14.95 -6.99
N GLU A 43 3.82 -14.23 -7.97
CA GLU A 43 4.42 -13.00 -8.51
C GLU A 43 3.45 -11.82 -8.53
N ALA A 44 2.15 -12.08 -8.68
CA ALA A 44 1.11 -11.06 -8.66
C ALA A 44 -0.19 -11.60 -8.04
N VAL A 45 -1.09 -10.69 -7.66
CA VAL A 45 -2.44 -11.02 -7.20
C VAL A 45 -3.43 -10.12 -7.93
N LEU A 46 -4.50 -10.72 -8.45
CA LEU A 46 -5.66 -10.00 -8.96
C LEU A 46 -6.75 -9.96 -7.87
N ILE A 47 -7.21 -8.76 -7.56
CA ILE A 47 -8.26 -8.47 -6.58
C ILE A 47 -9.33 -7.58 -7.21
N SER A 48 -10.48 -7.48 -6.56
CA SER A 48 -11.50 -6.49 -6.95
C SER A 48 -10.98 -5.09 -6.70
N PHE A 49 -11.46 -4.14 -7.50
CA PHE A 49 -11.08 -2.74 -7.36
C PHE A 49 -11.46 -2.17 -5.99
N GLU A 50 -12.64 -2.53 -5.48
CA GLU A 50 -13.10 -2.13 -4.14
C GLU A 50 -12.16 -2.62 -3.03
N LEU A 51 -11.61 -3.84 -3.16
CA LEU A 51 -10.64 -4.36 -2.22
C LEU A 51 -9.30 -3.62 -2.36
N TYR A 52 -8.89 -3.30 -3.60
CA TYR A 52 -7.72 -2.48 -3.83
C TYR A 52 -7.84 -1.10 -3.17
N GLU A 53 -8.98 -0.41 -3.32
CA GLU A 53 -9.21 0.90 -2.68
C GLU A 53 -9.08 0.83 -1.15
N LYS A 54 -9.61 -0.22 -0.51
CA LYS A 54 -9.46 -0.42 0.94
C LYS A 54 -8.02 -0.71 1.37
N LEU A 55 -7.17 -1.17 0.46
CA LEU A 55 -5.77 -1.51 0.73
C LEU A 55 -4.79 -0.44 0.27
N ALA A 56 -5.23 0.56 -0.51
CA ALA A 56 -4.36 1.55 -1.15
C ALA A 56 -3.49 2.28 -0.12
N ASP A 57 -4.09 2.80 0.95
CA ASP A 57 -3.37 3.51 2.01
C ASP A 57 -2.31 2.62 2.69
N LEU A 58 -2.63 1.34 2.91
CA LEU A 58 -1.70 0.38 3.50
C LEU A 58 -0.54 0.05 2.55
N ILE A 59 -0.82 -0.04 1.25
CA ILE A 59 0.22 -0.26 0.23
C ILE A 59 1.19 0.93 0.23
N ASP A 60 0.65 2.15 0.26
CA ASP A 60 1.44 3.38 0.27
C ASP A 60 2.32 3.47 1.52
N GLU A 61 1.77 3.15 2.70
CA GLU A 61 2.53 3.11 3.96
C GLU A 61 3.70 2.11 3.87
N ILE A 62 3.45 0.88 3.40
CA ILE A 62 4.47 -0.16 3.26
C ILE A 62 5.59 0.28 2.31
N GLN A 63 5.23 0.95 1.20
CA GLN A 63 6.20 1.44 0.23
C GLN A 63 7.04 2.60 0.76
N LEU A 64 6.50 3.41 1.68
CA LEU A 64 7.17 4.56 2.26
C LEU A 64 8.16 4.18 3.38
N VAL A 65 7.88 3.10 4.12
CA VAL A 65 8.70 2.67 5.28
C VAL A 65 10.21 2.59 4.98
N PRO A 66 10.69 2.01 3.87
CA PRO A 66 12.12 1.95 3.57
C PRO A 66 12.77 3.34 3.46
N LEU A 67 12.08 4.28 2.82
CA LEU A 67 12.55 5.66 2.66
C LEU A 67 12.62 6.38 4.00
N ILE A 68 11.63 6.18 4.87
CA ILE A 68 11.64 6.74 6.23
C ILE A 68 12.82 6.17 7.01
N ARG A 69 13.04 4.85 6.95
CA ARG A 69 14.18 4.21 7.64
C ARG A 69 15.52 4.71 7.13
N GLU A 70 15.68 4.91 5.83
CA GLU A 70 16.89 5.48 5.24
C GLU A 70 17.14 6.89 5.76
N ARG A 71 16.12 7.76 5.75
CA ARG A 71 16.23 9.13 6.26
C ARG A 71 16.54 9.21 7.75
N LEU A 72 15.90 8.35 8.55
CA LEU A 72 16.15 8.29 10.00
C LEU A 72 17.55 7.73 10.33
N ALA A 73 18.10 6.88 9.47
CA ALA A 73 19.44 6.33 9.65
C ALA A 73 20.55 7.30 9.21
N ASP A 74 20.22 8.29 8.38
CA ASP A 74 21.16 9.32 7.97
C ASP A 74 21.16 10.47 8.99
N GLU A 75 22.11 10.42 9.94
CA GLU A 75 22.33 11.45 10.96
C GLU A 75 22.59 12.85 10.36
N LYS A 76 22.89 12.95 9.07
CA LYS A 76 23.09 14.23 8.36
C LYS A 76 21.85 14.70 7.60
N ALA A 77 20.78 13.90 7.51
CA ALA A 77 19.67 14.16 6.60
C ALA A 77 18.78 15.33 7.02
N SER A 78 18.74 15.72 8.29
CA SER A 78 18.30 17.03 8.81
C SER A 78 18.37 16.96 10.33
N PRO A 79 18.64 18.07 11.04
CA PRO A 79 18.48 18.09 12.49
C PRO A 79 17.01 17.81 12.86
N ASP A 80 16.78 17.18 14.01
CA ASP A 80 15.45 17.10 14.63
C ASP A 80 15.01 18.53 14.99
N LEU A 81 14.35 19.20 14.05
CA LEU A 81 13.80 20.53 14.25
C LEU A 81 12.50 20.44 15.06
N THR A 82 12.31 21.38 15.96
CA THR A 82 11.01 21.54 16.64
C THR A 82 9.97 22.08 15.66
N LEU A 83 8.68 21.93 16.03
CA LEU A 83 7.58 22.47 15.23
C LEU A 83 7.73 24.00 15.06
N GLU A 84 8.17 24.69 16.11
CA GLU A 84 8.39 26.14 16.12
C GLU A 84 9.52 26.58 15.17
N GLU A 85 10.60 25.81 15.11
CA GLU A 85 11.74 26.09 14.20
C GLU A 85 11.35 25.91 12.73
N VAL A 86 10.64 24.83 12.41
CA VAL A 86 10.12 24.59 11.05
C VAL A 86 9.13 25.69 10.67
N ALA A 87 8.19 26.02 11.56
CA ALA A 87 7.22 27.07 11.32
C ALA A 87 7.86 28.44 11.09
N GLY A 88 8.86 28.80 11.91
CA GLY A 88 9.65 30.02 11.73
C GLY A 88 10.37 30.06 10.37
N SER A 89 10.92 28.94 9.91
CA SER A 89 11.59 28.85 8.60
C SER A 89 10.64 29.01 7.40
N LEU A 90 9.37 28.65 7.58
CA LEU A 90 8.33 28.72 6.55
C LEU A 90 7.49 30.01 6.64
N GLY A 91 7.73 30.86 7.64
CA GLY A 91 6.95 32.07 7.88
C GLY A 91 5.51 31.81 8.35
N ILE A 92 5.29 30.68 9.04
CA ILE A 92 3.99 30.26 9.57
C ILE A 92 3.94 30.59 11.06
N ASP A 93 2.92 31.32 11.50
CA ASP A 93 2.63 31.53 12.92
C ASP A 93 1.80 30.36 13.48
N VAL A 94 2.43 29.48 14.26
CA VAL A 94 1.73 28.39 14.96
C VAL A 94 1.13 28.94 16.24
N VAL A 95 -0.13 29.39 16.15
CA VAL A 95 -0.89 29.77 17.35
C VAL A 95 -1.29 28.48 18.06
N ALA A 96 -0.69 28.19 19.22
CA ALA A 96 -1.09 27.08 20.06
C ALA A 96 -2.58 27.25 20.42
N SER A 97 -3.46 26.49 19.75
CA SER A 97 -4.88 26.43 20.11
C SER A 97 -5.05 25.62 21.39
N GLN A 98 -4.67 26.21 22.52
CA GLN A 98 -5.08 25.72 23.82
C GLN A 98 -6.58 25.99 24.01
N GLY A 99 -7.38 24.92 24.02
CA GLY A 99 -8.69 24.90 24.66
C GLY A 99 -9.84 25.46 23.82
N CYS A 100 -10.51 24.58 23.08
CA CYS A 100 -11.94 24.74 22.86
C CYS A 100 -12.62 24.56 24.22
N ARG A 101 -13.16 25.65 24.80
CA ARG A 101 -14.14 25.62 25.87
C ARG A 101 -15.52 25.85 25.28
#